data_AF-A0A7S2V433-F1
#
_entry.id   AF-A0A7S2V433-F1
#
_cell.length_a   1.000
_cell.length_b   1.000
_cell.length_c   1.000
_cell.angle_alpha   90.00
_cell.angle_beta   90.00
_cell.angle_gamma   90.00
#
_symmetry.space_group_name_H-M   'P 1'
#
loop_
_entity.id
_entity.type
_entity.pdbx_description
1 polymer ?
#
loop_
_entity_poly.entity_id
_entity_poly.type
_entity_poly.pdbx_seq_one_letter_code
_entity_poly.pdbx_strand_id
1 'polypeptide(L)'
;MALCHRLDTCTSGLLCLAKHPRAQRRFQQWGKQGVILKRYRALTTSPVKLGVLVHYMYNEKALARGQANTEDGDKGSSRGFSPRLLRFSKPERDVESDPVQGLWQRCELEVIRCDPVRVSTSLIEEVVRRPGKLPVAETQDDLVPLYECELQLVTGRTHQIRTQLAAVGAPVIGDTLYGPISGKTLDFETEEEEMDMMECLEKCIPPQGEVGLQASGFSLPDIGIVQAPEPWWHSK
;
A
#
# COMPACT_ATOMS: atom_id res chain seq x y z
N MET A 1 22.96 6.49 15.56
CA MET A 1 21.57 6.80 15.14
C MET A 1 21.00 5.54 14.49
N ALA A 2 19.70 5.24 14.70
CA ALA A 2 19.08 4.01 14.19
C ALA A 2 17.66 4.26 13.68
N LEU A 3 17.26 3.51 12.65
CA LEU A 3 15.94 3.62 12.04
C LEU A 3 14.86 3.03 12.95
N CYS A 4 13.75 3.76 13.13
CA CYS A 4 12.65 3.34 14.01
C CYS A 4 11.54 2.58 13.28
N HIS A 5 11.26 2.94 12.02
CA HIS A 5 10.31 2.26 11.14
C HIS A 5 10.77 2.36 9.69
N ARG A 6 10.12 1.61 8.80
CA ARG A 6 10.41 1.67 7.36
C ARG A 6 9.28 2.39 6.62
N LEU A 7 9.65 2.95 5.48
CA LEU A 7 8.76 3.52 4.49
C LEU A 7 9.13 2.89 3.14
N ASP A 8 8.15 2.68 2.27
CA ASP A 8 8.42 2.18 0.92
C ASP A 8 9.20 3.25 0.13
N THR A 9 10.10 2.84 -0.77
CA THR A 9 10.98 3.78 -1.49
C THR A 9 10.22 4.84 -2.30
N CYS A 10 9.03 4.51 -2.80
CA CYS A 10 8.19 5.44 -3.56
C CYS A 10 7.25 6.30 -2.70
N THR A 11 7.24 6.10 -1.38
CA THR A 11 6.37 6.83 -0.45
C THR A 11 7.14 7.96 0.20
N SER A 12 6.60 9.18 0.15
CA SER A 12 7.20 10.36 0.78
C SER A 12 6.72 10.56 2.22
N GLY A 13 7.29 11.53 2.93
CA GLY A 13 6.82 11.94 4.26
C GLY A 13 7.75 11.56 5.41
N LEU A 14 7.17 11.38 6.60
CA LEU A 14 7.91 11.29 7.85
C LEU A 14 8.71 9.99 8.00
N LEU A 15 9.98 10.14 8.39
CA LEU A 15 10.85 9.04 8.82
C LEU A 15 11.39 9.30 10.23
N CYS A 16 11.13 8.40 11.17
CA CYS A 16 11.61 8.55 12.54
C CYS A 16 12.99 7.88 12.75
N LEU A 17 13.95 8.67 13.25
CA LEU A 17 15.32 8.24 13.54
C LEU A 17 15.62 8.41 15.04
N ALA A 18 16.04 7.33 15.69
CA ALA A 18 16.47 7.37 17.08
C ALA A 18 17.95 7.75 17.17
N LYS A 19 18.25 8.84 17.88
CA LYS A 19 19.64 9.25 18.17
C LYS A 19 20.37 8.26 19.08
N HIS A 20 19.64 7.61 20.01
CA HIS A 20 20.18 6.68 21.00
C HIS A 20 19.42 5.35 21.05
N PRO A 21 20.07 4.23 21.44
CA PRO A 21 19.42 2.92 21.54
C PRO A 21 18.21 2.89 22.49
N ARG A 22 18.24 3.69 23.57
CA ARG A 22 17.10 3.81 24.51
C ARG A 22 15.85 4.35 23.81
N ALA A 23 16.00 5.38 22.98
CA ALA A 23 14.89 5.95 22.21
C ALA A 23 14.34 4.95 21.17
N GLN A 24 15.23 4.20 20.50
CA GLN A 24 14.81 3.17 19.54
C GLN A 24 13.99 2.06 20.23
N ARG A 25 14.43 1.58 21.39
CA ARG A 25 13.69 0.57 22.17
C ARG A 25 12.33 1.08 22.62
N ARG A 26 12.25 2.34 23.06
CA ARG A 26 10.98 2.98 23.44
C ARG A 26 10.02 3.05 22.26
N PHE A 27 10.50 3.48 21.09
CA PHE A 27 9.69 3.50 19.87
C PHE A 27 9.19 2.10 19.48
N GLN A 28 10.06 1.08 19.53
CA GLN A 28 9.67 -0.31 19.25
C GLN A 28 8.63 -0.83 20.24
N GLN A 29 8.72 -0.46 21.52
CA GLN A 29 7.74 -0.82 22.53
C GLN A 29 6.37 -0.21 22.23
N TRP A 30 6.32 1.09 21.90
CA TRP A 30 5.08 1.74 21.47
C TRP A 30 4.48 1.08 20.22
N GLY A 31 5.32 0.72 19.25
CA GLY A 31 4.88 -0.01 18.06
C GLY A 31 4.28 -1.38 18.39
N LYS A 32 4.88 -2.13 19.32
CA LYS A 32 4.34 -3.42 19.80
C LYS A 32 3.02 -3.28 20.58
N GLN A 33 2.85 -2.18 21.30
CA GLN A 33 1.64 -1.86 22.06
C GLN A 33 0.52 -1.29 21.18
N GLY A 34 0.80 -0.96 19.91
CA GLY A 34 -0.20 -0.35 19.00
C GLY A 34 -0.57 1.09 19.36
N VAL A 35 0.25 1.78 20.16
CA VAL A 35 -0.05 3.14 20.64
C VAL A 35 0.53 4.25 19.76
N ILE A 36 1.23 3.88 18.67
CA ILE A 36 1.65 4.84 17.65
C ILE A 36 0.53 4.96 16.62
N LEU A 37 -0.12 6.13 16.57
CA LEU A 37 -1.05 6.43 15.47
C LEU A 37 -0.25 6.91 14.26
N LYS A 38 -0.55 6.35 13.09
CA LYS A 38 0.14 6.65 11.84
C LYS A 38 -0.89 7.17 10.86
N ARG A 39 -0.76 8.42 10.45
CA ARG A 39 -1.62 9.08 9.46
C ARG A 39 -0.91 9.11 8.10
N TYR A 40 -1.68 8.85 7.06
CA TYR A 40 -1.23 8.94 5.67
C TYR A 40 -2.21 9.80 4.87
N ARG A 41 -1.70 10.45 3.84
CA ARG A 41 -2.51 11.05 2.78
C ARG A 41 -2.24 10.28 1.48
N ALA A 42 -3.29 9.95 0.75
CA ALA A 42 -3.20 9.23 -0.51
C ALA A 42 -4.02 9.93 -1.60
N LEU A 43 -3.46 10.06 -2.79
CA LEU A 43 -4.13 10.55 -4.00
C LEU A 43 -4.55 9.33 -4.83
N THR A 44 -5.85 9.17 -5.06
CA THR A 44 -6.44 8.00 -5.74
C THR A 44 -7.21 8.39 -6.99
N THR A 45 -7.34 7.45 -7.93
CA THR A 45 -8.10 7.64 -9.18
C THR A 45 -9.62 7.65 -8.98
N SER A 46 -10.09 7.06 -7.89
CA SER A 46 -11.51 6.84 -7.58
C SER A 46 -11.78 7.20 -6.11
N PRO A 47 -13.02 7.56 -5.74
CA PRO A 47 -13.36 7.81 -4.34
C PRO A 47 -13.31 6.52 -3.54
N VAL A 48 -12.95 6.64 -2.26
CA VAL A 48 -12.88 5.51 -1.32
C VAL A 48 -13.94 5.69 -0.25
N LYS A 49 -14.70 4.61 0.02
CA LYS A 49 -15.71 4.62 1.07
C LYS A 49 -15.07 4.86 2.45
N LEU A 50 -15.66 5.77 3.23
CA LEU A 50 -15.22 6.05 4.60
C LEU A 50 -15.44 4.85 5.52
N GLY A 51 -14.58 4.71 6.53
CA GLY A 51 -14.61 3.64 7.52
C GLY A 51 -13.41 2.69 7.43
N VAL A 52 -13.51 1.54 8.09
CA VAL A 52 -12.39 0.59 8.20
C VAL A 52 -12.43 -0.44 7.06
N LEU A 53 -11.40 -0.45 6.23
CA LEU A 53 -11.11 -1.50 5.27
C LEU A 53 -10.41 -2.66 5.99
N VAL A 54 -11.05 -3.83 6.01
CA VAL A 54 -10.54 -5.06 6.61
C VAL A 54 -10.31 -6.08 5.51
N HIS A 55 -9.05 -6.38 5.19
CA HIS A 55 -8.68 -7.38 4.17
C HIS A 55 -7.67 -8.38 4.73
N TYR A 56 -7.49 -9.50 4.03
CA TYR A 56 -6.55 -10.56 4.37
C TYR A 56 -5.44 -10.60 3.32
N MET A 57 -4.23 -10.23 3.70
CA MET A 57 -3.07 -10.18 2.82
C MET A 57 -2.33 -11.51 2.81
N TYR A 58 -2.05 -12.03 1.61
CA TYR A 58 -1.27 -13.24 1.45
C TYR A 58 0.23 -13.01 1.67
N ASN A 59 0.86 -13.88 2.45
CA ASN A 59 2.27 -13.84 2.82
C ASN A 59 3.04 -14.92 2.07
N GLU A 60 3.42 -14.63 0.82
CA GLU A 60 4.20 -15.54 -0.05
C GLU A 60 5.50 -16.07 0.60
N LYS A 61 6.11 -15.29 1.52
CA LYS A 61 7.36 -15.68 2.20
C LYS A 61 7.20 -16.80 3.23
N ALA A 62 5.96 -17.14 3.62
CA ALA A 62 5.69 -18.30 4.47
C ALA A 62 5.67 -19.60 3.63
N LEU A 63 5.23 -19.55 2.36
CA LEU A 63 5.25 -20.68 1.42
C LEU A 63 6.68 -21.11 1.07
N ALA A 64 7.55 -20.15 0.74
CA ALA A 64 8.96 -20.41 0.40
C ALA A 64 9.78 -21.01 1.56
N ARG A 65 9.34 -20.86 2.81
CA ARG A 65 9.97 -21.51 3.98
C ARG A 65 9.48 -22.92 4.22
N GLY A 66 8.28 -23.28 3.74
CA GLY A 66 7.75 -24.65 3.78
C GLY A 66 8.32 -25.55 2.68
N GLN A 67 8.62 -24.98 1.50
CA GLN A 67 9.15 -25.70 0.34
C GLN A 67 10.68 -25.89 0.33
N ALA A 68 11.40 -25.28 1.28
CA ALA A 68 12.86 -25.43 1.40
C ALA A 68 13.32 -26.83 1.89
N ASN A 69 12.39 -27.78 2.06
CA ASN A 69 12.66 -29.16 2.47
C ASN A 69 12.41 -30.21 1.36
N THR A 70 12.16 -29.81 0.11
CA THR A 70 12.06 -30.72 -1.04
C THR A 70 12.97 -30.24 -2.16
N GLU A 71 13.77 -31.18 -2.67
CA GLU A 71 14.97 -30.98 -3.49
C GLU A 71 14.75 -30.35 -4.87
N ASP A 72 15.83 -29.74 -5.36
CA ASP A 72 16.24 -29.45 -6.75
C ASP A 72 15.18 -29.00 -7.77
N GLY A 73 15.21 -27.70 -8.09
CA GLY A 73 14.48 -27.13 -9.22
C GLY A 73 14.95 -25.72 -9.58
N ASP A 74 15.45 -25.60 -10.81
CA ASP A 74 15.72 -24.42 -11.63
C ASP A 74 15.53 -23.02 -10.98
N LYS A 75 16.64 -22.30 -10.80
CA LYS A 75 16.66 -20.88 -10.41
C LYS A 75 16.32 -20.00 -11.62
N GLY A 76 15.08 -20.13 -12.08
CA GLY A 76 14.44 -19.19 -13.00
C GLY A 76 14.47 -17.77 -12.42
N SER A 77 15.05 -16.86 -13.19
CA SER A 77 15.36 -15.48 -12.81
C SER A 77 14.12 -14.60 -12.67
N SER A 78 13.56 -14.48 -11.46
CA SER A 78 12.71 -13.34 -11.06
C SER A 78 12.90 -12.99 -9.58
N ARG A 79 14.14 -12.65 -9.20
CA ARG A 79 14.37 -11.99 -7.90
C ARG A 79 13.67 -10.62 -7.90
N GLY A 80 12.54 -10.50 -7.21
CA GLY A 80 12.43 -9.41 -6.23
C GLY A 80 11.12 -8.64 -6.03
N PHE A 81 10.10 -8.75 -6.89
CA PHE A 81 8.95 -7.83 -6.79
C PHE A 81 7.60 -8.46 -7.15
N SER A 82 7.08 -9.33 -6.28
CA SER A 82 5.69 -9.77 -6.38
C SER A 82 4.76 -8.80 -5.62
N PRO A 83 3.66 -8.31 -6.23
CA PRO A 83 2.60 -7.59 -5.54
C PRO A 83 2.07 -8.36 -4.32
N ARG A 84 1.61 -7.64 -3.30
CA ARG A 84 0.88 -8.27 -2.18
C ARG A 84 -0.58 -8.42 -2.56
N LEU A 85 -1.04 -9.66 -2.65
CA LEU A 85 -2.42 -10.00 -3.02
C LEU A 85 -3.31 -10.10 -1.79
N LEU A 86 -4.60 -9.78 -1.96
CA LEU A 86 -5.58 -9.70 -0.89
C LEU A 86 -6.80 -10.57 -1.15
N ARG A 87 -7.48 -10.95 -0.07
CA ARG A 87 -8.90 -11.31 -0.04
C ARG A 87 -9.68 -10.33 0.82
N PHE A 88 -10.94 -10.09 0.49
CA PHE A 88 -11.90 -9.38 1.33
C PHE A 88 -12.47 -10.30 2.39
N SER A 89 -12.72 -11.56 2.02
CA SER A 89 -13.24 -12.57 2.93
C SER A 89 -12.12 -13.21 3.73
N LYS A 90 -12.42 -13.58 4.97
CA LYS A 90 -11.51 -14.39 5.77
C LYS A 90 -11.41 -15.76 5.08
N PRO A 91 -10.21 -16.26 4.75
CA PRO A 91 -10.09 -17.60 4.21
C PRO A 91 -10.62 -18.61 5.24
N GLU A 92 -11.45 -19.55 4.77
CA GLU A 92 -11.87 -20.69 5.56
C GLU A 92 -10.64 -21.50 5.97
N ARG A 93 -10.63 -22.05 7.19
CA ARG A 93 -9.51 -22.89 7.63
C ARG A 93 -9.63 -24.25 6.98
N ASP A 94 -9.25 -24.36 5.72
CA ASP A 94 -8.99 -25.67 5.13
C ASP A 94 -7.67 -26.17 5.72
N VAL A 95 -7.80 -27.05 6.71
CA VAL A 95 -6.68 -27.65 7.45
C VAL A 95 -5.74 -28.43 6.52
N GLU A 96 -6.20 -28.79 5.31
CA GLU A 96 -5.42 -29.47 4.27
C GLU A 96 -4.66 -28.53 3.33
N SER A 97 -5.08 -27.26 3.14
CA SER A 97 -4.48 -26.32 2.18
C SER A 97 -3.65 -25.19 2.82
N ASP A 98 -3.73 -25.00 4.15
CA ASP A 98 -2.85 -24.11 4.93
C ASP A 98 -1.90 -24.93 5.84
N PRO A 99 -0.84 -25.54 5.28
CA PRO A 99 0.15 -26.28 6.07
C PRO A 99 1.02 -25.37 6.96
N VAL A 100 0.91 -24.04 6.84
CA VAL A 100 1.76 -23.07 7.55
C VAL A 100 0.91 -21.97 8.19
N GLN A 101 0.63 -22.10 9.49
CA GLN A 101 0.00 -21.04 10.29
C GLN A 101 0.55 -19.63 9.94
N GLY A 102 -0.30 -18.74 9.44
CA GLY A 102 0.06 -17.34 9.18
C GLY A 102 0.37 -16.98 7.73
N LEU A 103 -0.09 -17.77 6.75
CA LEU A 103 -0.13 -17.37 5.33
C LEU A 103 -0.99 -16.12 5.12
N TRP A 104 -2.10 -15.98 5.83
CA TRP A 104 -3.00 -14.85 5.71
C TRP A 104 -2.89 -13.87 6.88
N GLN A 105 -2.61 -12.61 6.55
CA GLN A 105 -2.43 -11.55 7.53
C GLN A 105 -3.59 -10.55 7.44
N ARG A 106 -4.39 -10.48 8.51
CA ARG A 106 -5.42 -9.47 8.62
C ARG A 106 -4.81 -8.05 8.61
N CYS A 107 -5.35 -7.21 7.76
CA CYS A 107 -4.95 -5.82 7.55
C CYS A 107 -6.14 -4.89 7.82
N GLU A 108 -5.91 -3.87 8.63
CA GLU A 108 -6.87 -2.81 8.92
C GLU A 108 -6.30 -1.46 8.50
N LEU A 109 -7.11 -0.71 7.76
CA LEU A 109 -6.84 0.64 7.31
C LEU A 109 -8.14 1.44 7.45
N GLU A 110 -8.11 2.54 8.20
CA GLU A 110 -9.27 3.40 8.33
C GLU A 110 -9.17 4.57 7.34
N VAL A 111 -10.24 4.78 6.57
CA VAL A 111 -10.43 5.92 5.69
C VAL A 111 -11.25 6.95 6.45
N ILE A 112 -10.60 8.04 6.83
CA ILE A 112 -11.16 9.08 7.70
C ILE A 112 -11.90 10.12 6.85
N ARG A 113 -11.29 10.48 5.71
CA ARG A 113 -11.74 11.52 4.80
C ARG A 113 -11.41 11.09 3.37
N CYS A 114 -12.24 11.48 2.42
CA CYS A 114 -12.01 11.26 0.99
C CYS A 114 -12.70 12.40 0.24
N ASP A 115 -11.92 13.37 -0.23
CA ASP A 115 -12.45 14.56 -0.91
C ASP A 115 -12.00 14.62 -2.36
N PRO A 116 -12.84 15.15 -3.26
CA PRO A 116 -12.42 15.45 -4.63
C PRO A 116 -11.37 16.57 -4.63
N VAL A 117 -10.34 16.40 -5.43
CA VAL A 117 -9.28 17.38 -5.68
C VAL A 117 -9.01 17.50 -7.18
N ARG A 118 -8.45 18.62 -7.60
CA ARG A 118 -7.98 18.85 -8.98
C ARG A 118 -6.47 19.00 -8.95
N VAL A 119 -5.78 18.21 -9.76
CA VAL A 119 -4.31 18.19 -9.81
C VAL A 119 -3.87 18.35 -11.25
N SER A 120 -2.80 19.12 -11.46
CA SER A 120 -2.26 19.32 -12.80
C SER A 120 -1.65 18.04 -13.38
N THR A 121 -1.97 17.72 -14.63
CA THR A 121 -1.39 16.58 -15.34
C THR A 121 0.13 16.74 -15.46
N SER A 122 0.61 17.94 -15.81
CA SER A 122 2.05 18.21 -15.90
C SER A 122 2.78 18.02 -14.56
N LEU A 123 2.18 18.42 -13.44
CA LEU A 123 2.72 18.12 -12.10
C LEU A 123 2.78 16.61 -11.83
N ILE A 124 1.72 15.88 -12.19
CA ILE A 124 1.69 14.41 -12.05
C ILE A 124 2.79 13.79 -12.90
N GLU A 125 2.95 14.18 -14.16
CA GLU A 125 3.98 13.65 -15.06
C GLU A 125 5.41 13.99 -14.62
N GLU A 126 5.61 15.15 -13.99
CA GLU A 126 6.89 15.55 -13.42
C GLU A 126 7.30 14.66 -12.24
N VAL A 127 6.39 14.49 -11.27
CA VAL A 127 6.67 13.73 -10.03
C VAL A 127 6.62 12.23 -10.28
N VAL A 128 5.65 11.79 -11.07
CA VAL A 128 5.38 10.40 -11.36
C VAL A 128 5.94 10.05 -12.74
N ARG A 129 7.11 9.40 -12.74
CA ARG A 129 7.80 8.99 -13.99
C ARG A 129 6.95 8.12 -14.94
N ARG A 130 5.92 7.43 -14.43
CA ARG A 130 4.97 6.60 -15.19
C ARG A 130 3.58 6.69 -14.55
N PRO A 131 2.77 7.69 -14.89
CA PRO A 131 1.48 7.91 -14.22
C PRO A 131 0.43 6.87 -14.58
N GLY A 132 0.63 6.11 -15.67
CA GLY A 132 -0.38 5.21 -16.22
C GLY A 132 -1.48 5.99 -16.93
N LYS A 133 -2.66 5.37 -17.09
CA LYS A 133 -3.81 6.04 -17.69
C LYS A 133 -4.47 6.94 -16.65
N LEU A 134 -4.36 8.26 -16.84
CA LEU A 134 -5.05 9.25 -16.00
C LEU A 134 -6.53 9.39 -16.40
N PRO A 135 -7.41 9.81 -15.47
CA PRO A 135 -8.75 10.25 -15.82
C PRO A 135 -8.71 11.35 -16.89
N VAL A 136 -9.73 11.40 -17.74
CA VAL A 136 -9.83 12.43 -18.79
C VAL A 136 -9.98 13.78 -18.12
N ALA A 137 -9.15 14.76 -18.51
CA ALA A 137 -9.33 16.15 -18.09
C ALA A 137 -10.69 16.66 -18.59
N GLU A 138 -11.53 17.14 -17.69
CA GLU A 138 -12.88 17.61 -18.01
C GLU A 138 -12.88 19.00 -18.67
N THR A 139 -11.75 19.72 -18.60
CA THR A 139 -11.61 21.12 -18.99
C THR A 139 -10.38 21.32 -19.88
N GLN A 140 -10.34 22.48 -20.56
CA GLN A 140 -9.17 22.90 -21.34
C GLN A 140 -7.97 23.28 -20.45
N ASP A 141 -8.22 23.47 -19.16
CA ASP A 141 -7.19 23.59 -18.12
C ASP A 141 -6.63 22.20 -17.83
N ASP A 142 -5.30 22.08 -17.74
CA ASP A 142 -4.48 20.87 -17.51
C ASP A 142 -4.75 20.15 -16.17
N LEU A 143 -5.98 20.16 -15.67
CA LEU A 143 -6.38 19.64 -14.36
C LEU A 143 -7.21 18.37 -14.53
N VAL A 144 -6.82 17.31 -13.83
CA VAL A 144 -7.56 16.04 -13.76
C VAL A 144 -8.29 15.90 -12.43
N PRO A 145 -9.53 15.40 -12.41
CA PRO A 145 -10.26 15.13 -11.18
C PRO A 145 -9.70 13.87 -10.50
N LEU A 146 -9.37 13.99 -9.22
CA LEU A 146 -8.82 12.92 -8.38
C LEU A 146 -9.43 12.99 -6.98
N TYR A 147 -9.03 12.07 -6.09
CA TYR A 147 -9.51 12.04 -4.72
C TYR A 147 -8.35 11.99 -3.73
N GLU A 148 -8.40 12.85 -2.73
CA GLU A 148 -7.47 12.83 -1.61
C GLU A 148 -8.10 12.12 -0.42
N CYS A 149 -7.45 11.04 0.01
CA CYS A 149 -7.84 10.27 1.18
C CYS A 149 -6.94 10.59 2.38
N GLU A 150 -7.55 10.87 3.53
CA GLU A 150 -6.86 10.82 4.82
C GLU A 150 -7.06 9.44 5.46
N LEU A 151 -5.95 8.81 5.85
CA LEU A 151 -5.93 7.41 6.26
C LEU A 151 -5.29 7.24 7.64
N GLN A 152 -5.80 6.30 8.44
CA GLN A 152 -5.13 5.77 9.63
C GLN A 152 -4.67 4.34 9.39
N LEU A 153 -3.35 4.14 9.42
CA LEU A 153 -2.76 2.82 9.24
C LEU A 153 -2.77 2.04 10.56
N VAL A 154 -3.84 1.26 10.79
CA VAL A 154 -4.03 0.51 12.04
C VAL A 154 -3.03 -0.66 12.13
N THR A 155 -3.01 -1.55 11.14
CA THR A 155 -1.97 -2.59 11.02
C THR A 155 -0.82 -2.12 10.12
N GLY A 156 0.39 -2.67 10.25
CA GLY A 156 1.57 -2.21 9.48
C GLY A 156 2.22 -3.30 8.63
N ARG A 157 1.57 -3.74 7.55
CA ARG A 157 2.17 -4.68 6.57
C ARG A 157 2.88 -3.96 5.42
N THR A 158 3.82 -4.63 4.77
CA THR A 158 4.50 -4.08 3.59
C THR A 158 3.50 -3.78 2.48
N HIS A 159 3.59 -2.59 1.89
CA HIS A 159 2.70 -2.10 0.82
C HIS A 159 1.20 -2.06 1.18
N GLN A 160 0.83 -2.16 2.47
CA GLN A 160 -0.57 -2.39 2.89
C GLN A 160 -1.56 -1.36 2.31
N ILE A 161 -1.26 -0.06 2.42
CA ILE A 161 -2.14 0.99 1.92
C ILE A 161 -2.36 0.85 0.42
N ARG A 162 -1.26 0.70 -0.33
CA ARG A 162 -1.23 0.60 -1.78
C ARG A 162 -2.09 -0.55 -2.29
N THR A 163 -1.93 -1.74 -1.71
CA THR A 163 -2.72 -2.92 -2.09
C THR A 163 -4.19 -2.82 -1.67
N GLN A 164 -4.49 -2.32 -0.46
CA GLN A 164 -5.88 -2.21 0.00
C GLN A 164 -6.67 -1.19 -0.82
N LEU A 165 -6.06 -0.06 -1.19
CA LEU A 165 -6.68 0.95 -2.04
C LEU A 165 -6.88 0.46 -3.48
N ALA A 166 -5.90 -0.23 -4.06
CA ALA A 166 -6.05 -0.84 -5.38
C ALA A 166 -7.16 -1.92 -5.39
N ALA A 167 -7.21 -2.79 -4.38
CA ALA A 167 -8.22 -3.84 -4.30
C ALA A 167 -9.66 -3.30 -4.27
N VAL A 168 -9.90 -2.14 -3.65
CA VAL A 168 -11.21 -1.47 -3.66
C VAL A 168 -11.48 -0.62 -4.91
N GLY A 169 -10.64 -0.75 -5.95
CA GLY A 169 -10.81 -0.04 -7.23
C GLY A 169 -10.36 1.43 -7.22
N ALA A 170 -9.56 1.83 -6.23
CA ALA A 170 -9.08 3.20 -6.06
C ALA A 170 -7.55 3.24 -5.90
N PRO A 171 -6.77 2.77 -6.89
CA PRO A 171 -5.32 2.70 -6.80
C PRO A 171 -4.71 4.09 -6.57
N VAL A 172 -3.56 4.08 -5.87
CA VAL A 172 -2.74 5.28 -5.66
C VAL A 172 -2.17 5.76 -7.00
N ILE A 173 -2.20 7.06 -7.23
CA ILE A 173 -1.64 7.68 -8.45
C ILE A 173 -0.16 7.36 -8.59
N GLY A 174 0.23 6.89 -9.79
CA GLY A 174 1.60 6.50 -10.11
C GLY A 174 2.03 5.12 -9.62
N ASP A 175 1.14 4.37 -8.98
CA ASP A 175 1.47 3.05 -8.48
C ASP A 175 1.42 1.99 -9.58
N THR A 176 2.52 1.83 -10.31
CA THR A 176 2.64 0.85 -11.39
C THR A 176 2.67 -0.61 -10.91
N LEU A 177 2.77 -0.86 -9.61
CA LEU A 177 2.79 -2.22 -9.06
C LEU A 177 1.37 -2.71 -8.72
N TYR A 178 0.50 -1.82 -8.28
CA TYR A 178 -0.86 -2.17 -7.86
C TYR A 178 -1.95 -1.63 -8.79
N GLY A 179 -1.66 -0.59 -9.58
CA GLY A 179 -2.58 -0.04 -10.57
C GLY A 179 -3.14 -1.08 -11.56
N PRO A 180 -2.32 -1.98 -12.14
CA PRO A 180 -2.83 -2.99 -13.09
C PRO A 180 -3.84 -3.98 -12.50
N ILE A 181 -3.79 -4.22 -11.19
CA ILE A 181 -4.70 -5.13 -10.47
C ILE A 181 -5.79 -4.37 -9.70
N SER A 182 -6.07 -3.13 -10.09
CA SER A 182 -7.14 -2.32 -9.52
C SER A 182 -8.49 -3.05 -9.60
N GLY A 183 -9.19 -3.13 -8.47
CA GLY A 183 -10.48 -3.81 -8.33
C GLY A 183 -10.39 -5.34 -8.30
N LYS A 184 -9.18 -5.92 -8.29
CA LYS A 184 -8.97 -7.37 -8.30
C LYS A 184 -8.52 -7.88 -6.93
N THR A 185 -8.96 -9.08 -6.58
CA THR A 185 -8.61 -9.80 -5.35
C THR A 185 -8.38 -11.28 -5.66
N LEU A 186 -8.06 -12.09 -4.66
CA LEU A 186 -7.99 -13.55 -4.75
C LEU A 186 -9.31 -14.25 -4.38
N ASP A 187 -10.42 -13.50 -4.38
CA ASP A 187 -11.78 -14.01 -4.19
C ASP A 187 -12.44 -14.23 -5.57
N PHE A 188 -11.86 -15.13 -6.38
CA PHE A 188 -12.40 -15.44 -7.72
C PHE A 188 -13.65 -16.33 -7.61
N GLU A 189 -14.65 -16.04 -8.43
CA GLU A 189 -15.84 -16.86 -8.61
C GLU A 189 -15.76 -17.68 -9.92
N THR A 190 -14.92 -17.28 -10.86
CA THR A 190 -14.78 -17.93 -12.19
C THR A 190 -13.32 -18.06 -12.63
N GLU A 191 -13.05 -19.02 -13.52
CA GLU A 191 -11.74 -19.19 -14.16
C GLU A 191 -11.35 -17.99 -15.03
N GLU A 192 -12.34 -17.29 -15.59
CA GLU A 192 -12.12 -16.07 -16.38
C GLU A 192 -11.55 -14.94 -15.52
N GLU A 193 -12.07 -14.75 -14.31
CA GLU A 193 -11.54 -13.78 -13.34
C GLU A 193 -10.12 -14.11 -12.89
N GLU A 194 -9.83 -15.41 -12.68
CA GLU A 194 -8.48 -15.87 -12.34
C GLU A 194 -7.50 -15.60 -13.49
N MET A 195 -7.87 -15.93 -14.73
CA MET A 195 -7.06 -15.70 -15.92
C MET A 195 -6.79 -14.20 -16.16
N ASP A 196 -7.82 -13.36 -16.04
CA ASP A 196 -7.69 -11.89 -16.15
C ASP A 196 -6.78 -11.32 -15.06
N MET A 197 -6.85 -11.83 -13.82
CA MET A 197 -5.93 -11.45 -12.76
C MET A 197 -4.48 -11.81 -13.09
N MET A 198 -4.24 -13.02 -13.64
CA MET A 198 -2.89 -13.45 -14.04
C MET A 198 -2.33 -12.57 -15.15
N GLU A 199 -3.12 -12.21 -16.16
CA GLU A 199 -2.71 -11.28 -17.22
C GLU A 199 -2.38 -9.88 -16.66
N CYS A 200 -3.15 -9.41 -15.67
CA CYS A 200 -2.88 -8.13 -15.01
C CYS A 200 -1.60 -8.16 -14.16
N LEU A 201 -1.27 -9.30 -13.55
CA LEU A 201 -0.04 -9.46 -12.77
C LEU A 201 1.22 -9.33 -13.64
N GLU A 202 1.18 -9.75 -14.90
CA GLU A 202 2.32 -9.59 -15.83
C GLU A 202 2.66 -8.13 -16.10
N LYS A 203 1.68 -7.23 -15.95
CA LYS A 203 1.83 -5.78 -16.15
C LYS A 203 2.36 -5.05 -14.91
N CYS A 204 2.44 -5.73 -13.77
CA CYS A 204 2.82 -5.13 -12.49
C CYS A 204 4.33 -4.91 -12.39
N ILE A 205 4.76 -3.66 -12.20
CA ILE A 205 6.17 -3.30 -12.08
C ILE A 205 6.41 -2.31 -10.93
N PRO A 206 7.57 -2.35 -10.23
CA PRO A 206 7.88 -1.38 -9.19
C PRO A 206 7.84 0.07 -9.71
N PRO A 207 7.22 1.00 -8.95
CA PRO A 207 7.25 2.42 -9.30
C PRO A 207 8.69 2.93 -9.39
N GLN A 208 8.96 3.75 -10.40
CA GLN A 208 10.29 4.32 -10.66
C GLN A 208 10.46 5.76 -10.12
N GLY A 209 9.42 6.28 -9.47
CA GLY A 209 9.37 7.62 -8.87
C GLY A 209 8.50 7.63 -7.62
N GLU A 210 8.18 8.84 -7.13
CA GLU A 210 7.19 8.99 -6.06
C GLU A 210 5.81 8.57 -6.56
N VAL A 211 4.98 8.13 -5.63
CA VAL A 211 3.55 7.90 -5.87
C VAL A 211 2.73 8.92 -5.08
N GLY A 212 1.44 8.97 -5.34
CA GLY A 212 0.47 9.76 -4.58
C GLY A 212 0.25 9.24 -3.15
N LEU A 213 1.30 8.95 -2.38
CA LEU A 213 1.21 8.45 -1.01
C LEU A 213 2.26 9.13 -0.12
N GLN A 214 1.81 9.72 0.98
CA GLN A 214 2.65 10.40 1.94
C GLN A 214 2.36 9.89 3.37
N ALA A 215 3.40 9.55 4.12
CA ALA A 215 3.32 9.40 5.58
C ALA A 215 3.20 10.79 6.23
N SER A 216 1.95 11.25 6.37
CA SER A 216 1.62 12.64 6.71
C SER A 216 1.72 12.95 8.19
N GLY A 217 1.66 11.96 9.09
CA GLY A 217 1.74 12.24 10.52
C GLY A 217 1.94 11.03 11.42
N PHE A 218 2.51 11.30 12.60
CA PHE A 218 2.56 10.37 13.72
C PHE A 218 1.96 11.01 14.98
N SER A 219 1.20 10.25 15.75
CA SER A 219 0.97 10.55 17.17
C SER A 219 1.83 9.60 18.00
N LEU A 220 2.76 10.17 18.76
CA LEU A 220 3.71 9.43 19.56
C LEU A 220 3.43 9.70 21.05
N PRO A 221 3.37 8.66 21.90
CA PRO A 221 3.22 8.86 23.34
C PRO A 221 4.33 9.76 23.88
N ASP A 222 3.98 10.66 24.80
CA ASP A 222 4.91 11.56 25.51
C ASP A 222 5.68 12.58 24.62
N ILE A 223 5.50 12.54 23.30
CA ILE A 223 6.11 13.46 22.33
C ILE A 223 5.04 14.35 21.69
N GLY A 224 3.86 13.80 21.42
CA GLY A 224 2.76 14.49 20.77
C GLY A 224 2.67 14.18 19.27
N ILE A 225 2.07 15.11 18.53
CA ILE A 225 1.78 14.95 17.10
C ILE A 225 2.92 15.56 16.28
N VAL A 226 3.40 14.81 15.29
CA VAL A 226 4.36 15.26 14.29
C VAL A 226 3.69 15.17 12.92
N GLN A 227 3.83 16.22 12.11
CA GLN A 227 3.23 16.32 10.77
C GLN A 227 4.29 16.54 9.70
N ALA A 228 4.07 15.94 8.53
CA ALA A 228 4.82 16.24 7.31
C ALA A 228 4.36 17.60 6.73
N PRO A 229 5.15 18.22 5.86
CA PRO A 229 4.66 19.28 4.97
C PRO A 229 3.52 18.78 4.07
N GLU A 230 2.84 19.73 3.41
CA GLU A 230 1.85 19.40 2.38
C GLU A 230 2.44 18.44 1.32
N PRO A 231 1.65 17.47 0.85
CA PRO A 231 2.09 16.53 -0.16
C PRO A 231 2.25 17.23 -1.52
N TRP A 232 3.01 16.61 -2.43
CA TRP A 232 3.40 17.21 -3.70
C TRP A 232 2.20 17.61 -4.58
N TRP A 233 1.04 16.95 -4.46
CA TRP A 233 -0.16 17.28 -5.23
C TRP A 233 -0.86 18.57 -4.76
N HIS A 234 -0.37 19.21 -3.70
CA HIS A 234 -0.74 20.56 -3.28
C HIS A 234 0.35 21.61 -3.57
N SER A 235 1.47 21.20 -4.17
CA SER A 235 2.49 22.14 -4.65
C SER A 235 1.92 22.98 -5.79
N LYS A 236 2.12 24.29 -5.70
CA LYS A 236 1.73 25.27 -6.74
C LYS A 236 2.81 25.43 -7.79
#